data_AF-A0A432IGU5-F1
#
_entry.id   AF-A0A432IGU5-F1
#
_cell.length_a   1.000
_cell.length_b   1.000
_cell.length_c   1.000
_cell.angle_alpha   90.00
_cell.angle_beta   90.00
_cell.angle_gamma   90.00
#
_symmetry.space_group_name_H-M   'P 1'
#
loop_
_entity.id
_entity.type
_entity.pdbx_description
1 polymer ?
#
loop_
_entity_poly.entity_id
_entity_poly.type
_entity_poly.pdbx_seq_one_letter_code
_entity_poly.pdbx_strand_id
1 'polypeptide(L)'
;MSFFKIRIYSTSLIVFFLLITACGEKKETGITDSILPRAVGFDFTPKDTTWKNLTIREKIGQTMIIRVYHKDHLKEFGTVENMMKKYPVGGLFIPDWKFLNHKPRTDVIPNIRRTILEYENASRFPLIITEDFERGVGSTYYEYTHMPVEMSLGAANKPELSEKFGNGIAKEAGALGMNWLLHPVADL
;
A
#
# COMPACT_ATOMS: atom_id res chain seq x y z
N MET A 1 1.43 -60.14 28.03
CA MET A 1 2.22 -58.88 27.94
C MET A 1 2.96 -58.72 26.60
N SER A 2 2.43 -59.23 25.47
CA SER A 2 3.10 -59.21 24.14
C SER A 2 2.33 -58.39 23.08
N PHE A 3 1.01 -58.23 23.22
CA PHE A 3 0.17 -57.54 22.22
C PHE A 3 0.35 -56.01 22.17
N PHE A 4 0.87 -55.39 23.23
CA PHE A 4 0.99 -53.92 23.31
C PHE A 4 2.21 -53.38 22.56
N LYS A 5 3.32 -54.16 22.48
CA LYS A 5 4.53 -53.77 21.76
C LYS A 5 4.33 -53.75 20.25
N ILE A 6 3.62 -54.74 19.69
CA ILE A 6 3.33 -54.85 18.25
C ILE A 6 2.53 -53.64 17.74
N ARG A 7 1.59 -53.14 18.55
CA ARG A 7 0.75 -51.99 18.19
C ARG A 7 1.51 -50.67 18.15
N ILE A 8 2.52 -50.50 19.01
CA ILE A 8 3.41 -49.31 19.05
C ILE A 8 4.37 -49.30 17.85
N TYR A 9 4.94 -50.46 17.50
CA TYR A 9 5.78 -50.54 16.29
C TYR A 9 4.98 -50.28 15.02
N SER A 10 3.71 -50.71 14.98
CA SER A 10 2.82 -50.44 13.85
C SER A 10 2.45 -48.96 13.70
N THR A 11 2.16 -48.23 14.78
CA THR A 11 1.87 -46.79 14.71
C THR A 11 3.11 -45.96 14.43
N SER A 12 4.27 -46.31 14.98
CA SER A 12 5.53 -45.64 14.63
C SER A 12 5.93 -45.85 13.17
N LEU A 13 5.67 -47.03 12.58
CA LEU A 13 5.94 -47.27 11.16
C LEU A 13 5.05 -46.42 10.25
N ILE A 14 3.77 -46.25 10.60
CA ILE A 14 2.80 -45.46 9.85
C ILE A 14 3.16 -43.96 9.90
N VAL A 15 3.58 -43.45 11.05
CA VAL A 15 4.05 -42.05 11.20
C VAL A 15 5.34 -41.82 10.41
N PHE A 16 6.26 -42.79 10.40
CA PHE A 16 7.49 -42.71 9.60
C PHE A 16 7.19 -42.74 8.09
N PHE A 17 6.24 -43.56 7.63
CA PHE A 17 5.83 -43.60 6.23
C PHE A 17 5.12 -42.31 5.77
N LEU A 18 4.30 -41.70 6.64
CA LEU A 18 3.65 -40.41 6.37
C LEU A 18 4.65 -39.25 6.27
N LEU A 19 5.72 -39.26 7.09
CA LEU A 19 6.81 -38.27 7.03
C LEU A 19 7.64 -38.39 5.74
N ILE A 20 7.84 -39.61 5.22
CA ILE A 20 8.57 -39.82 3.95
C ILE A 20 7.72 -39.36 2.75
N THR A 21 6.39 -39.53 2.80
CA THR A 21 5.50 -39.05 1.72
C THR A 21 5.33 -37.52 1.69
N ALA A 22 5.50 -36.83 2.83
CA ALA A 22 5.37 -35.37 2.91
C ALA A 22 6.61 -34.61 2.40
N CYS A 23 7.73 -35.29 2.16
CA CYS A 23 8.96 -34.69 1.64
C CYS A 23 9.11 -34.84 0.11
N GLY A 24 8.04 -35.26 -0.58
CA GLY A 24 8.04 -35.58 -2.00
C GLY A 24 7.37 -34.53 -2.90
N GLU A 25 7.17 -33.28 -2.45
CA GLU A 25 6.83 -32.22 -3.41
C GLU A 25 8.06 -31.94 -4.27
N LYS A 26 7.89 -32.20 -5.58
CA LYS A 26 8.88 -31.83 -6.59
C LYS A 26 9.19 -30.35 -6.42
N LYS A 27 10.43 -30.02 -6.04
CA LYS A 27 10.99 -28.70 -6.33
C LYS A 27 10.65 -28.38 -7.78
N GLU A 28 10.01 -27.24 -8.01
CA GLU A 28 9.80 -26.69 -9.34
C GLU A 28 11.13 -26.70 -10.08
N THR A 29 11.32 -27.71 -10.92
CA THR A 29 12.52 -27.95 -11.72
C THR A 29 12.42 -27.13 -13.02
N GLY A 30 11.92 -25.91 -12.90
CA GLY A 30 11.68 -24.97 -14.00
C GLY A 30 12.45 -23.66 -13.88
N ILE A 31 13.05 -23.36 -12.73
CA ILE A 31 13.90 -22.16 -12.57
C ILE A 31 15.38 -22.60 -12.63
N THR A 32 15.76 -23.22 -13.74
CA THR A 32 17.16 -23.26 -14.14
C THR A 32 17.54 -21.84 -14.53
N ASP A 33 18.35 -21.16 -13.71
CA ASP A 33 19.16 -19.98 -14.05
C ASP A 33 18.66 -19.21 -15.28
N SER A 34 17.40 -18.74 -15.24
CA SER A 34 16.92 -17.86 -16.29
C SER A 34 17.66 -16.56 -16.04
N ILE A 35 18.75 -16.39 -16.78
CA ILE A 35 19.46 -15.13 -16.94
C ILE A 35 18.35 -14.11 -17.14
N LEU A 36 18.04 -13.32 -16.10
CA LEU A 36 17.01 -12.31 -16.19
C LEU A 36 17.36 -11.49 -17.44
N PRO A 37 16.41 -11.29 -18.37
CA PRO A 37 16.70 -10.56 -19.58
C PRO A 37 17.37 -9.25 -19.19
N ARG A 38 18.51 -8.95 -19.83
CA ARG A 38 19.23 -7.69 -19.60
C ARG A 38 18.19 -6.58 -19.62
N ALA A 39 18.12 -5.80 -18.55
CA ALA A 39 17.15 -4.71 -18.43
C ALA A 39 17.26 -3.84 -19.69
N VAL A 40 16.23 -3.91 -20.53
CA VAL A 40 16.11 -3.05 -21.69
C VAL A 40 15.63 -1.73 -21.16
N GLY A 41 16.46 -0.68 -21.29
CA GLY A 41 16.04 0.66 -20.92
C GLY A 41 14.76 1.00 -21.67
N PHE A 42 13.71 1.37 -20.93
CA PHE A 42 12.47 1.79 -21.53
C PHE A 42 12.73 3.09 -22.29
N ASP A 43 12.63 3.04 -23.63
CA ASP A 43 12.78 4.21 -24.48
C ASP A 43 11.52 5.08 -24.38
N PHE A 44 11.48 5.89 -23.33
CA PHE A 44 10.38 6.81 -23.07
C PHE A 44 10.64 8.14 -23.75
N THR A 45 9.89 8.41 -24.82
CA THR A 45 9.71 9.77 -25.32
C THR A 45 8.46 10.37 -24.67
N PRO A 46 8.58 11.41 -23.81
CA PRO A 46 7.42 12.06 -23.23
C PRO A 46 6.58 12.69 -24.34
N LYS A 47 5.37 12.19 -24.56
CA LYS A 47 4.41 12.80 -25.50
C LYS A 47 3.87 14.13 -24.97
N ASP A 48 3.82 14.27 -23.65
CA ASP A 48 3.41 15.50 -22.98
C ASP A 48 4.62 16.43 -22.74
N THR A 49 4.56 17.62 -23.33
CA THR A 49 5.56 18.68 -23.14
C THR A 49 5.05 19.88 -22.34
N THR A 50 3.85 19.80 -21.75
CA THR A 50 3.24 20.88 -20.96
C THR A 50 4.12 21.32 -19.79
N TRP A 51 4.93 20.40 -19.23
CA TRP A 51 5.92 20.68 -18.20
C TRP A 51 6.91 21.78 -18.58
N LYS A 52 7.16 22.01 -19.89
CA LYS A 52 8.05 23.08 -20.37
C LYS A 52 7.51 24.46 -20.02
N ASN A 53 6.20 24.62 -19.93
CA ASN A 53 5.51 25.86 -19.60
C ASN A 53 5.43 26.14 -18.10
N LEU A 54 5.87 25.20 -17.25
CA LEU A 54 5.92 25.40 -15.81
C LEU A 54 7.07 26.34 -15.45
N THR A 55 6.83 27.22 -14.49
CA THR A 55 7.89 27.96 -13.81
C THR A 55 8.84 26.99 -13.10
N ILE A 56 10.06 27.43 -12.77
CA ILE A 56 10.99 26.60 -12.00
C ILE A 56 10.41 26.19 -10.63
N ARG A 57 9.60 27.06 -10.00
CA ARG A 57 8.91 26.77 -8.74
C ARG A 57 7.90 25.64 -8.91
N GLU A 58 7.08 25.69 -9.94
CA GLU A 58 6.12 24.63 -10.25
C GLU A 58 6.84 23.31 -10.57
N LYS A 59 7.90 23.33 -11.38
CA LYS A 59 8.69 22.12 -11.67
C LYS A 59 9.24 21.47 -10.40
N ILE A 60 9.81 22.26 -9.49
CA ILE A 60 10.28 21.75 -8.20
C ILE A 60 9.09 21.20 -7.40
N GLY A 61 8.00 21.96 -7.30
CA GLY A 61 6.80 21.54 -6.56
C GLY A 61 6.24 20.20 -7.06
N GLN A 62 6.18 19.99 -8.37
CA GLN A 62 5.71 18.72 -8.96
C GLN A 62 6.59 17.51 -8.63
N THR A 63 7.81 17.70 -8.11
CA THR A 63 8.67 16.61 -7.61
C THR A 63 8.51 16.34 -6.11
N MET A 64 7.65 17.08 -5.42
CA MET A 64 7.48 17.01 -3.97
C MET A 64 6.16 16.36 -3.59
N ILE A 65 6.25 15.40 -2.66
CA ILE A 65 5.13 14.90 -1.86
C ILE A 65 5.34 15.37 -0.43
N ILE A 66 4.37 16.12 0.13
CA ILE A 66 4.47 16.65 1.50
C ILE A 66 3.49 15.95 2.43
N ARG A 67 3.83 15.87 3.72
CA ARG A 67 2.88 15.41 4.74
C ARG A 67 1.82 16.48 4.98
N VAL A 68 0.55 16.08 5.00
CA VAL A 68 -0.56 17.00 5.29
C VAL A 68 -0.68 17.24 6.79
N TYR A 69 0.06 18.22 7.28
CA TYR A 69 -0.12 18.78 8.62
C TYR A 69 -1.06 19.99 8.55
N HIS A 70 -2.33 19.73 8.25
CA HIS A 70 -3.33 20.75 7.90
C HIS A 70 -3.39 21.93 8.88
N LYS A 71 -3.43 21.69 10.19
CA LYS A 71 -3.43 22.75 11.20
C LYS A 71 -2.18 23.62 11.17
N ASP A 72 -1.02 23.01 10.93
CA ASP A 72 0.27 23.71 10.89
C ASP A 72 0.38 24.55 9.61
N HIS A 73 -0.08 24.01 8.47
CA HIS A 73 -0.16 24.76 7.21
C HIS A 73 -1.12 25.95 7.33
N LEU A 74 -2.30 25.78 7.93
CA LEU A 74 -3.23 26.90 8.17
C LEU A 74 -2.62 27.95 9.10
N LYS A 75 -1.88 27.53 10.14
CA LYS A 75 -1.20 28.46 11.05
C LYS A 75 -0.11 29.27 10.36
N GLU A 76 0.66 28.66 9.46
CA GLU A 76 1.78 29.32 8.78
C GLU A 76 1.32 30.19 7.59
N PHE A 77 0.36 29.72 6.79
CA PHE A 77 -0.03 30.36 5.53
C PHE A 77 -1.40 31.04 5.57
N GLY A 78 -2.17 30.85 6.64
CA GLY A 78 -3.55 31.33 6.79
C GLY A 78 -4.57 30.46 6.05
N THR A 79 -4.27 30.05 4.82
CA THR A 79 -5.11 29.16 4.00
C THR A 79 -4.27 28.13 3.25
N VAL A 80 -4.88 27.01 2.90
CA VAL A 80 -4.25 26.01 2.02
C VAL A 80 -3.94 26.62 0.64
N GLU A 81 -4.79 27.50 0.14
CA GLU A 81 -4.55 28.17 -1.15
C GLU A 81 -3.30 29.06 -1.15
N ASN A 82 -3.03 29.77 -0.05
CA ASN A 82 -1.78 30.54 0.09
C ASN A 82 -0.56 29.61 0.17
N MET A 83 -0.68 28.47 0.85
CA MET A 83 0.37 27.46 0.89
C MET A 83 0.67 26.93 -0.52
N MET A 84 -0.36 26.53 -1.27
CA MET A 84 -0.23 25.99 -2.63
C MET A 84 0.27 27.02 -3.64
N LYS A 85 -0.13 28.30 -3.50
CA LYS A 85 0.43 29.41 -4.31
C LYS A 85 1.93 29.59 -4.07
N LYS A 86 2.39 29.46 -2.82
CA LYS A 86 3.82 29.58 -2.47
C LYS A 86 4.60 28.31 -2.82
N TYR A 87 4.00 27.15 -2.63
CA TYR A 87 4.56 25.82 -2.82
C TYR A 87 3.58 24.94 -3.62
N PRO A 88 3.64 24.99 -4.96
CA PRO A 88 2.74 24.23 -5.84
C PRO A 88 3.15 22.75 -5.92
N VAL A 89 3.00 22.04 -4.80
CA VAL A 89 3.39 20.64 -4.64
C VAL A 89 2.59 19.73 -5.57
N GLY A 90 3.22 18.64 -6.04
CA GLY A 90 2.58 17.65 -6.91
C GLY A 90 1.84 16.56 -6.14
N GLY A 91 2.16 16.36 -4.87
CA GLY A 91 1.47 15.35 -4.08
C GLY A 91 1.46 15.58 -2.57
N LEU A 92 0.62 14.78 -1.94
CA LEU A 92 0.29 14.79 -0.53
C LEU A 92 0.46 13.37 0.01
N PHE A 93 1.10 13.26 1.16
CA PHE A 93 1.01 12.11 2.04
C PHE A 93 0.02 12.43 3.15
N ILE A 94 -0.98 11.58 3.36
CA ILE A 94 -2.00 11.78 4.39
C ILE A 94 -1.58 11.04 5.66
N PRO A 95 -1.00 11.73 6.66
CA PRO A 95 -0.55 11.08 7.89
C PRO A 95 -1.75 10.66 8.74
N ASP A 96 -2.14 9.40 8.64
CA ASP A 96 -3.35 8.84 9.25
C ASP A 96 -3.46 9.14 10.77
N TRP A 97 -2.32 9.13 11.49
CA TRP A 97 -2.16 9.44 12.91
C TRP A 97 -2.51 10.89 13.27
N LYS A 98 -2.49 11.83 12.31
CA LYS A 98 -2.94 13.22 12.52
C LYS A 98 -4.46 13.36 12.46
N PHE A 99 -5.15 12.42 11.83
CA PHE A 99 -6.61 12.45 11.65
C PHE A 99 -7.34 11.56 12.66
N LEU A 100 -6.74 10.45 13.08
CA LEU A 100 -7.37 9.41 13.91
C LEU A 100 -8.04 9.94 15.19
N ASN A 101 -7.43 10.94 15.84
CA ASN A 101 -7.89 11.49 17.12
C ASN A 101 -8.88 12.66 16.98
N HIS A 102 -9.40 12.93 15.78
CA HIS A 102 -10.40 13.98 15.58
C HIS A 102 -11.68 13.69 16.37
N LYS A 103 -12.30 14.72 16.95
CA LYS A 103 -13.55 14.62 17.72
C LYS A 103 -14.64 15.48 17.08
N PRO A 104 -15.88 14.97 16.94
CA PRO A 104 -16.32 13.62 17.31
C PRO A 104 -15.73 12.55 16.38
N ARG A 105 -15.68 11.29 16.83
CA ARG A 105 -15.09 10.18 16.05
C ARG A 105 -15.77 9.99 14.69
N THR A 106 -17.07 10.26 14.63
CA THR A 106 -17.89 10.25 13.42
C THR A 106 -17.44 11.25 12.35
N ASP A 107 -16.67 12.28 12.72
CA ASP A 107 -16.13 13.28 11.78
C ASP A 107 -14.71 12.95 11.30
N VAL A 108 -14.04 11.89 11.77
CA VAL A 108 -12.68 11.54 11.28
C VAL A 108 -12.68 11.32 9.76
N ILE A 109 -13.55 10.44 9.25
CA ILE A 109 -13.61 10.12 7.81
C ILE A 109 -14.06 11.34 6.99
N PRO A 110 -15.15 12.05 7.33
CA PRO A 110 -15.50 13.28 6.65
C PRO A 110 -14.41 14.35 6.69
N ASN A 111 -13.68 14.49 7.80
CA ASN A 111 -12.60 15.46 7.94
C ASN A 111 -11.43 15.14 7.00
N ILE A 112 -11.01 13.87 6.87
CA ILE A 112 -9.98 13.47 5.90
C ILE A 112 -10.39 13.88 4.48
N ARG A 113 -11.61 13.52 4.07
CA ARG A 113 -12.13 13.82 2.73
C ARG A 113 -12.23 15.32 2.47
N ARG A 114 -12.70 16.08 3.46
CA ARG A 114 -12.80 17.55 3.39
C ARG A 114 -11.42 18.19 3.27
N THR A 115 -10.44 17.72 4.05
CA THR A 115 -9.06 18.20 3.96
C THR A 115 -8.47 17.89 2.59
N ILE A 116 -8.57 16.66 2.10
CA ILE A 116 -8.07 16.30 0.76
C ILE A 116 -8.68 17.20 -0.32
N LEU A 117 -10.01 17.37 -0.28
CA LEU A 117 -10.73 18.24 -1.23
C LEU A 117 -10.26 19.70 -1.16
N GLU A 118 -9.94 20.20 0.03
CA GLU A 118 -9.40 21.56 0.19
C GLU A 118 -8.04 21.74 -0.52
N TYR A 119 -7.13 20.76 -0.43
CA TYR A 119 -5.86 20.81 -1.16
C TYR A 119 -6.03 20.62 -2.66
N GLU A 120 -6.88 19.68 -3.09
CA GLU A 120 -7.20 19.47 -4.51
C GLU A 120 -7.75 20.76 -5.14
N ASN A 121 -8.72 21.41 -4.49
CA ASN A 121 -9.30 22.66 -4.98
C ASN A 121 -8.30 23.83 -5.00
N ALA A 122 -7.34 23.84 -4.07
CA ALA A 122 -6.28 24.83 -4.02
C ALA A 122 -5.15 24.57 -5.05
N SER A 123 -5.07 23.35 -5.58
CA SER A 123 -4.04 22.97 -6.54
C SER A 123 -4.43 23.36 -7.96
N ARG A 124 -3.44 23.84 -8.71
CA ARG A 124 -3.60 24.08 -10.15
C ARG A 124 -3.57 22.77 -10.97
N PHE A 125 -2.94 21.73 -10.43
CA PHE A 125 -2.75 20.44 -11.08
C PHE A 125 -3.36 19.32 -10.23
N PRO A 126 -3.88 18.23 -10.83
CA PRO A 126 -4.35 17.08 -10.05
C PRO A 126 -3.25 16.59 -9.10
N LEU A 127 -3.56 16.37 -7.82
CA LEU A 127 -2.55 15.93 -6.85
C LEU A 127 -2.47 14.41 -6.81
N ILE A 128 -1.25 13.95 -6.54
CA ILE A 128 -1.01 12.59 -6.08
C ILE A 128 -1.32 12.54 -4.59
N ILE A 129 -2.25 11.68 -4.17
CA ILE A 129 -2.68 11.57 -2.77
C ILE A 129 -2.32 10.16 -2.28
N THR A 130 -1.41 10.13 -1.32
CA THR A 130 -0.71 8.92 -0.89
C THR A 130 -0.95 8.55 0.56
N GLU A 131 -0.96 7.25 0.79
CA GLU A 131 -0.97 6.58 2.09
C GLU A 131 -0.45 5.14 1.89
N ASP A 132 0.09 4.52 2.93
CA ASP A 132 0.72 3.20 2.90
C ASP A 132 -0.29 2.03 3.00
N PHE A 133 -1.29 2.10 3.90
CA PHE A 133 -2.38 1.15 4.17
C PHE A 133 -2.01 -0.34 3.99
N GLU A 134 -0.80 -0.73 4.38
CA GLU A 134 -0.22 -2.07 4.15
C GLU A 134 -1.02 -3.20 4.80
N ARG A 135 -1.86 -2.86 5.78
CA ARG A 135 -2.75 -3.79 6.50
C ARG A 135 -4.22 -3.44 6.30
N GLY A 136 -4.53 -2.80 5.18
CA GLY A 136 -5.84 -2.26 4.85
C GLY A 136 -6.16 -0.97 5.60
N VAL A 137 -7.16 -0.25 5.10
CA VAL A 137 -7.62 1.01 5.69
C VAL A 137 -8.12 0.80 7.12
N GLY A 138 -8.70 -0.38 7.39
CA GLY A 138 -9.14 -0.80 8.73
C GLY A 138 -8.04 -1.07 9.75
N SER A 139 -6.77 -1.01 9.35
CA SER A 139 -5.65 -1.02 10.30
C SER A 139 -5.61 0.26 11.15
N THR A 140 -6.06 1.37 10.59
CA THR A 140 -6.14 2.66 11.27
C THR A 140 -7.58 3.08 11.55
N TYR A 141 -8.47 2.94 10.58
CA TYR A 141 -9.84 3.43 10.65
C TYR A 141 -10.84 2.28 10.76
N TYR A 142 -11.34 2.02 11.97
CA TYR A 142 -12.20 0.86 12.26
C TYR A 142 -13.49 0.75 11.43
N GLU A 143 -13.89 1.80 10.71
CA GLU A 143 -15.00 1.78 9.75
C GLU A 143 -14.73 0.93 8.51
N TYR A 144 -13.47 0.56 8.28
CA TYR A 144 -12.99 -0.13 7.10
C TYR A 144 -12.41 -1.51 7.43
N THR A 145 -12.06 -2.27 6.39
CA THR A 145 -11.60 -3.65 6.53
C THR A 145 -10.17 -3.72 7.02
N HIS A 146 -9.95 -4.38 8.16
CA HIS A 146 -8.62 -4.74 8.63
C HIS A 146 -8.13 -5.97 7.86
N MET A 147 -7.04 -5.83 7.12
CA MET A 147 -6.51 -6.88 6.27
C MET A 147 -5.37 -7.64 6.98
N PRO A 148 -5.09 -8.91 6.59
CA PRO A 148 -3.93 -9.63 7.11
C PRO A 148 -2.61 -8.95 6.70
N VAL A 149 -1.50 -9.27 7.37
CA VAL A 149 -0.16 -8.85 6.90
C VAL A 149 0.22 -9.57 5.60
N GLU A 150 1.04 -8.95 4.76
CA GLU A 150 1.43 -9.51 3.46
C GLU A 150 2.12 -10.88 3.56
N MET A 151 2.86 -11.14 4.65
CA MET A 151 3.45 -12.46 4.92
C MET A 151 2.40 -13.58 4.96
N SER A 152 1.18 -13.28 5.43
CA SER A 152 0.07 -14.24 5.43
C SER A 152 -0.42 -14.55 4.02
N LEU A 153 -0.36 -13.58 3.09
CA LEU A 153 -0.68 -13.81 1.67
C LEU A 153 0.37 -14.72 1.03
N GLY A 154 1.65 -14.47 1.31
CA GLY A 154 2.76 -15.32 0.88
C GLY A 154 2.63 -16.75 1.42
N ALA A 155 2.33 -16.90 2.72
CA ALA A 155 2.11 -18.20 3.36
C ALA A 155 0.89 -18.95 2.80
N ALA A 156 -0.15 -18.23 2.39
CA ALA A 156 -1.33 -18.83 1.76
C ALA A 156 -1.05 -19.33 0.32
N ASN A 157 -0.01 -18.80 -0.34
CA ASN A 157 0.46 -19.17 -1.67
C ASN A 157 -0.65 -19.26 -2.73
N LYS A 158 -1.52 -18.23 -2.76
CA LYS A 158 -2.66 -18.14 -3.68
C LYS A 158 -2.74 -16.74 -4.30
N PRO A 159 -2.30 -16.54 -5.56
CA PRO A 159 -2.32 -15.23 -6.22
C PRO A 159 -3.69 -14.53 -6.22
N GLU A 160 -4.78 -15.30 -6.31
CA GLU A 160 -6.16 -14.80 -6.24
C GLU A 160 -6.46 -14.07 -4.91
N LEU A 161 -5.82 -14.46 -3.80
CA LEU A 161 -5.99 -13.77 -2.52
C LEU A 161 -5.26 -12.44 -2.52
N SER A 162 -4.08 -12.35 -3.14
CA SER A 162 -3.35 -11.09 -3.32
C SER A 162 -4.10 -10.10 -4.22
N GLU A 163 -4.75 -10.60 -5.28
CA GLU A 163 -5.63 -9.76 -6.12
C GLU A 163 -6.82 -9.21 -5.32
N LYS A 164 -7.52 -10.07 -4.56
CA LYS A 164 -8.64 -9.65 -3.70
C LYS A 164 -8.19 -8.67 -2.62
N PHE A 165 -7.02 -8.88 -2.06
CA PHE A 165 -6.40 -8.00 -1.08
C PHE A 165 -6.19 -6.60 -1.67
N GLY A 166 -5.47 -6.50 -2.79
CA GLY A 166 -5.21 -5.22 -3.46
C GLY A 166 -6.50 -4.53 -3.90
N ASN A 167 -7.47 -5.28 -4.43
CA ASN A 167 -8.77 -4.75 -4.85
C ASN A 167 -9.56 -4.16 -3.66
N GLY A 168 -9.55 -4.84 -2.51
CA GLY A 168 -10.22 -4.38 -1.31
C GLY A 168 -9.65 -3.06 -0.80
N ILE A 169 -8.33 -2.99 -0.67
CA ILE A 169 -7.65 -1.78 -0.16
C ILE A 169 -7.82 -0.61 -1.15
N ALA A 170 -7.67 -0.85 -2.45
CA ALA A 170 -7.84 0.19 -3.47
C ALA A 170 -9.25 0.81 -3.44
N LYS A 171 -10.30 0.00 -3.23
CA LYS A 171 -11.68 0.49 -3.11
C LYS A 171 -11.88 1.38 -1.88
N GLU A 172 -11.40 0.93 -0.72
CA GLU A 172 -11.55 1.67 0.53
C GLU A 172 -10.71 2.95 0.55
N ALA A 173 -9.46 2.88 0.08
CA ALA A 173 -8.58 4.04 -0.03
C ALA A 173 -9.10 5.06 -1.04
N GLY A 174 -9.61 4.61 -2.19
CA GLY A 174 -10.28 5.46 -3.16
C GLY A 174 -11.52 6.16 -2.60
N ALA A 175 -12.28 5.51 -1.72
CA ALA A 175 -13.42 6.13 -1.03
C ALA A 175 -13.01 7.25 -0.05
N LEU A 176 -11.78 7.21 0.47
CA LEU A 176 -11.18 8.29 1.27
C LEU A 176 -10.62 9.43 0.40
N GLY A 177 -10.40 9.19 -0.89
CA GLY A 177 -9.80 10.14 -1.82
C GLY A 177 -8.33 9.86 -2.13
N MET A 178 -7.76 8.74 -1.69
CA MET A 178 -6.40 8.35 -2.06
C MET A 178 -6.38 7.84 -3.50
N ASN A 179 -5.32 8.18 -4.25
CA ASN A 179 -5.19 7.75 -5.64
C ASN A 179 -3.86 7.04 -5.94
N TRP A 180 -2.96 6.95 -4.96
CA TRP A 180 -1.75 6.13 -5.05
C TRP A 180 -1.41 5.57 -3.66
N LEU A 181 -1.45 4.24 -3.53
CA LEU A 181 -0.99 3.56 -2.33
C LEU A 181 0.50 3.24 -2.39
N LEU A 182 1.23 3.43 -1.29
CA LEU A 182 2.66 3.08 -1.17
C LEU A 182 2.82 1.61 -0.77
N HIS A 183 2.09 0.73 -1.46
CA HIS A 183 1.96 -0.70 -1.22
C HIS A 183 1.74 -1.39 -2.59
N PRO A 184 2.25 -2.61 -2.85
CA PRO A 184 2.76 -3.62 -1.90
C PRO A 184 4.24 -3.49 -1.51
N VAL A 185 4.58 -4.08 -0.37
CA VAL A 185 5.97 -4.31 0.07
C VAL A 185 6.53 -5.54 -0.65
N ALA A 186 7.77 -5.43 -1.16
CA ALA A 186 8.43 -6.52 -1.89
C ALA A 186 9.86 -6.79 -1.38
N ASP A 187 10.11 -6.48 -0.11
CA ASP A 187 11.38 -6.77 0.56
C ASP A 187 11.54 -8.29 0.81
N LEU A 188 12.79 -8.78 0.84
CA LEU A 188 13.16 -10.21 1.02
C LEU A 188 13.98 -10.45 2.30
#